data_AF-A0A5H1ZRQ9-F1
#
_entry.id   AF-A0A5H1ZRQ9-F1
#
_cell.length_a   1.000
_cell.length_b   1.000
_cell.length_c   1.000
_cell.angle_alpha   90.00
_cell.angle_beta   90.00
_cell.angle_gamma   90.00
#
_symmetry.space_group_name_H-M   'P 1'
#
loop_
_entity.id
_entity.type
_entity.pdbx_description
1 polymer ?
#
loop_
_entity_poly.entity_id
_entity_poly.type
_entity_poly.pdbx_seq_one_letter_code
_entity_poly.pdbx_strand_id
1 'polypeptide(L)'
;MVVLRAGKKTFLPPLCRAFACRGCQLAPERGAERRDTAPSGVSRFCPPRKSCHDWIGPPDKYSNLRPVHFYIPENESPLEQKLRKLRQETQEWNQQFWANQNLTFSKVRKQH
;
A
#
# COMPACT_ATOMS: atom_id res chain seq x y z
N MET A 1 46.01 -29.24 37.19
CA MET A 1 45.97 -29.75 35.80
C MET A 1 44.56 -30.27 35.56
N VAL A 2 43.71 -29.52 34.84
CA VAL A 2 42.31 -29.91 34.57
C VAL A 2 42.11 -29.86 33.06
N VAL A 3 41.77 -31.02 32.50
CA VAL A 3 41.59 -31.26 31.06
C VAL A 3 40.18 -30.83 30.68
N LEU A 4 40.06 -29.76 29.88
CA LEU A 4 38.79 -29.37 29.26
C LEU A 4 38.54 -30.27 28.03
N ARG A 5 37.48 -31.08 28.10
CA ARG A 5 37.04 -31.96 27.02
C ARG A 5 36.40 -31.13 25.90
N ALA A 6 36.88 -31.34 24.67
CA ALA A 6 36.39 -30.70 23.46
C ALA A 6 34.95 -31.13 23.11
N GLY A 7 34.05 -30.16 22.96
CA GLY A 7 32.69 -30.35 22.48
C GLY A 7 32.64 -30.59 20.97
N LYS A 8 31.92 -31.65 20.56
CA LYS A 8 31.69 -32.04 19.17
C LYS A 8 30.68 -31.09 18.53
N LYS A 9 31.08 -30.37 17.47
CA LYS A 9 30.20 -29.51 16.67
C LYS A 9 29.53 -30.36 15.58
N THR A 10 28.22 -30.56 15.68
CA THR A 10 27.40 -31.18 14.64
C THR A 10 27.11 -30.16 13.54
N PHE A 11 27.68 -30.37 12.35
CA PHE A 11 27.36 -29.61 11.14
C PHE A 11 26.08 -30.20 10.53
N LEU A 12 24.99 -29.43 10.55
CA LEU A 12 23.78 -29.71 9.78
C LEU A 12 23.96 -29.12 8.37
N PRO A 13 23.67 -29.86 7.28
CA PRO A 13 23.79 -29.33 5.93
C PRO A 13 22.60 -28.40 5.59
N PRO A 14 22.80 -27.36 4.77
CA PRO A 14 21.71 -26.49 4.36
C PRO A 14 20.84 -27.18 3.28
N LEU A 15 19.54 -27.20 3.53
CA LEU A 15 18.52 -27.59 2.54
C LEU A 15 18.43 -26.51 1.45
N CYS A 16 19.16 -26.68 0.36
CA CYS A 16 18.99 -25.90 -0.86
C CYS A 16 17.70 -26.35 -1.57
N ARG A 17 16.61 -25.60 -1.37
CA ARG A 17 15.36 -25.79 -2.10
C ARG A 17 15.49 -25.13 -3.48
N ALA A 18 15.90 -25.89 -4.48
CA ALA A 18 15.90 -25.45 -5.87
C ALA A 18 14.46 -25.23 -6.33
N PHE A 19 14.08 -23.98 -6.62
CA PHE A 19 12.87 -23.68 -7.38
C PHE A 19 13.22 -23.75 -8.86
N ALA A 20 12.61 -24.71 -9.56
CA ALA A 20 12.67 -24.79 -11.00
C ALA A 20 11.95 -23.59 -11.63
N CYS A 21 12.70 -22.66 -12.22
CA CYS A 21 12.18 -21.62 -13.10
C CYS A 21 11.62 -22.28 -14.36
N ARG A 22 10.31 -22.53 -14.38
CA ARG A 22 9.61 -23.07 -15.54
C ARG A 22 9.20 -21.92 -16.46
N GLY A 23 9.95 -21.75 -17.55
CA GLY A 23 9.45 -21.37 -18.86
C GLY A 23 9.14 -19.89 -19.11
N CYS A 24 10.10 -19.20 -19.73
CA CYS A 24 9.83 -18.06 -20.60
C CYS A 24 8.95 -18.51 -21.77
N GLN A 25 7.71 -18.03 -21.84
CA GLN A 25 6.93 -18.06 -23.08
C GLN A 25 6.78 -16.62 -23.58
N LEU A 26 7.57 -16.29 -24.60
CA LEU A 26 7.46 -15.08 -25.39
C LEU A 26 6.17 -15.19 -26.22
N ALA A 27 5.19 -14.34 -25.92
CA ALA A 27 4.00 -14.18 -26.76
C ALA A 27 4.31 -13.22 -27.93
N PRO A 28 3.67 -13.38 -29.11
CA PRO A 28 3.97 -12.56 -30.28
C PRO A 28 3.25 -11.20 -30.20
N GLU A 29 4.02 -10.16 -30.48
CA GLU A 29 3.61 -8.77 -30.65
C GLU A 29 2.50 -8.63 -31.70
N ARG A 30 1.33 -8.11 -31.31
CA ARG A 30 0.33 -7.58 -32.24
C ARG A 30 -0.31 -6.31 -31.70
N GLY A 31 -0.17 -5.25 -32.49
CA GLY A 31 -1.15 -4.18 -32.60
C GLY A 31 -0.94 -3.02 -31.63
N ALA A 32 -0.20 -2.01 -32.09
CA ALA A 32 -0.33 -0.65 -31.59
C ALA A 32 -1.73 -0.13 -31.97
N GLU A 33 -2.69 -0.26 -31.06
CA GLU A 33 -3.96 0.47 -31.17
C GLU A 33 -3.97 1.60 -30.15
N ARG A 34 -4.39 2.77 -30.65
CA ARG A 34 -4.36 4.07 -29.98
C ARG A 34 -5.00 3.97 -28.60
N ARG A 35 -4.25 4.41 -27.58
CA ARG A 35 -4.85 4.72 -26.28
C ARG A 35 -5.66 5.99 -26.45
N ASP A 36 -6.92 5.82 -26.81
CA ASP A 36 -7.90 6.88 -26.62
C ASP A 36 -7.91 7.22 -25.13
N THR A 37 -7.58 8.47 -24.85
CA THR A 37 -7.53 9.07 -23.52
C THR A 37 -8.87 8.88 -22.83
N ALA A 38 -8.99 7.82 -22.05
CA ALA A 38 -10.12 7.63 -21.15
C ALA A 38 -10.21 8.89 -20.27
N PRO A 39 -11.41 9.48 -20.11
CA PRO A 39 -11.55 10.65 -19.25
C PRO A 39 -11.06 10.23 -17.87
N SER A 40 -10.30 11.11 -17.22
CA SER A 40 -9.77 10.93 -15.86
C SER A 40 -10.93 10.78 -14.88
N GLY A 41 -11.53 9.60 -14.88
CA GLY A 41 -12.53 9.19 -13.94
C GLY A 41 -11.82 9.08 -12.63
N VAL A 42 -12.06 10.04 -11.74
CA VAL A 42 -11.98 9.76 -10.32
C VAL A 42 -12.96 8.62 -10.12
N SER A 43 -12.46 7.38 -10.20
CA SER A 43 -13.21 6.19 -9.82
C SER A 43 -13.71 6.52 -8.42
N ARG A 44 -15.01 6.79 -8.30
CA ARG A 44 -15.66 6.96 -7.01
C ARG A 44 -15.58 5.59 -6.36
N PHE A 45 -14.45 5.33 -5.74
CA PHE A 45 -14.18 4.12 -4.98
C PHE A 45 -15.11 4.21 -3.77
N CYS A 46 -16.30 3.68 -3.95
CA CYS A 46 -17.32 3.64 -2.92
C CYS A 46 -17.32 2.23 -2.35
N PRO A 47 -16.94 2.05 -1.08
CA PRO A 47 -17.06 0.76 -0.47
C PRO A 47 -18.52 0.30 -0.44
N PRO A 48 -18.79 -1.03 -0.57
CA PRO A 48 -20.14 -1.56 -0.46
C PRO A 48 -20.82 -1.12 0.83
N ARG A 49 -22.04 -0.59 0.74
CA ARG A 49 -22.84 -0.07 1.87
C ARG A 49 -23.06 -1.08 3.01
N LYS A 50 -22.89 -2.37 2.74
CA LYS A 50 -23.13 -3.47 3.69
C LYS A 50 -21.88 -3.90 4.47
N SER A 51 -20.75 -3.25 4.23
CA SER A 51 -19.48 -3.63 4.84
C SER A 51 -19.33 -2.96 6.21
N CYS A 52 -18.96 -3.75 7.21
CA CYS A 52 -18.76 -3.31 8.59
C CYS A 52 -17.29 -3.00 8.93
N HIS A 53 -16.46 -2.72 7.92
CA HIS A 53 -15.01 -2.54 8.06
C HIS A 53 -14.55 -1.26 7.38
N ASP A 54 -13.41 -0.73 7.81
CA ASP A 54 -12.75 0.41 7.17
C ASP A 54 -12.20 0.00 5.79
N TRP A 55 -12.29 0.92 4.83
CA TRP A 55 -11.86 0.66 3.46
C TRP A 55 -10.69 1.53 3.06
N ILE A 56 -9.68 0.88 2.46
CA ILE A 56 -8.47 1.54 1.99
C ILE A 56 -8.51 1.60 0.46
N GLY A 57 -8.64 2.81 -0.07
CA GLY A 57 -8.75 3.07 -1.51
C GLY A 57 -7.44 2.90 -2.28
N PRO A 58 -7.48 3.09 -3.62
CA PRO A 58 -6.28 3.20 -4.44
C PRO A 58 -5.45 4.44 -4.03
N PRO A 59 -4.15 4.48 -4.33
CA PRO A 59 -3.31 5.64 -4.02
C PRO A 59 -3.87 6.95 -4.59
N ASP A 60 -3.85 8.00 -3.78
CA ASP A 60 -4.22 9.35 -4.22
C ASP A 60 -3.17 9.92 -5.18
N LYS A 61 -3.64 10.66 -6.19
CA LYS A 61 -2.80 11.19 -7.27
C LYS A 61 -1.89 12.34 -6.85
N TYR A 62 -2.18 13.02 -5.74
CA TYR A 62 -1.41 14.16 -5.26
C TYR A 62 -0.52 13.79 -4.08
N SER A 63 -1.08 13.13 -3.07
CA SER A 63 -0.34 12.74 -1.87
C SER A 63 0.42 11.42 -2.01
N ASN A 64 0.09 10.59 -3.00
CA ASN A 64 0.54 9.20 -3.15
C ASN A 64 0.13 8.27 -1.99
N LEU A 65 -0.62 8.77 -1.00
CA LEU A 65 -1.12 7.97 0.12
C LEU A 65 -2.45 7.32 -0.22
N ARG A 66 -2.78 6.21 0.45
CA ARG A 66 -4.07 5.55 0.28
C ARG A 66 -5.14 6.23 1.16
N PRO A 67 -6.25 6.72 0.60
CA PRO A 67 -7.35 7.27 1.38
C PRO A 67 -8.05 6.16 2.17
N VAL A 68 -8.51 6.49 3.37
CA VAL A 68 -9.22 5.58 4.26
C VAL A 68 -10.65 6.09 4.42
N HIS A 69 -11.62 5.24 4.08
CA HIS A 69 -13.03 5.47 4.34
C HIS A 69 -13.42 4.70 5.60
N PHE A 70 -13.60 5.44 6.69
CA PHE A 70 -14.00 4.86 7.96
C PHE A 70 -15.45 4.37 7.90
N TYR A 71 -15.67 3.16 8.40
CA TYR A 71 -17.01 2.65 8.62
C TYR A 71 -17.72 3.44 9.73
N ILE A 72 -19.00 3.72 9.54
CA ILE A 72 -19.85 4.40 10.52
C ILE A 72 -20.93 3.40 10.93
N PRO A 73 -20.84 2.82 12.15
CA PRO A 73 -21.89 1.97 12.68
C PRO A 73 -23.18 2.75 12.93
N GLU A 74 -24.34 2.11 12.78
CA GLU A 74 -25.64 2.73 13.07
C GLU A 74 -25.83 3.08 14.57
N ASN A 75 -25.24 2.27 15.45
CA ASN A 75 -25.32 2.41 16.91
C ASN A 75 -24.04 3.00 17.53
N GLU A 76 -23.37 3.93 16.85
CA GLU A 76 -22.10 4.54 17.31
C GLU A 76 -22.31 5.28 18.64
N SER A 77 -21.52 4.95 19.67
CA SER A 77 -21.52 5.70 20.93
C SER A 77 -20.89 7.09 20.75
N PRO A 78 -21.21 8.09 21.60
CA PRO A 78 -20.63 9.43 21.48
C PRO A 78 -19.09 9.44 21.54
N LEU A 79 -18.50 8.53 22.32
CA LEU A 79 -17.05 8.39 22.44
C LEU A 79 -16.43 7.79 21.17
N GLU A 80 -17.04 6.75 20.60
CA GLU A 80 -16.60 6.17 19.32
C GLU A 80 -16.69 7.18 18.19
N GLN A 81 -17.76 7.99 18.15
CA GLN A 81 -17.92 9.07 17.19
C GLN A 81 -16.79 10.10 17.31
N LYS A 82 -16.46 10.51 18.53
CA LYS A 82 -15.36 11.44 18.78
C LYS A 82 -14.02 10.86 18.31
N LEU A 83 -13.76 9.59 18.65
CA LEU A 83 -12.55 8.89 18.21
C LEU A 83 -12.47 8.79 16.67
N ARG A 84 -13.60 8.49 16.00
CA ARG A 84 -13.66 8.43 14.54
C ARG A 84 -13.38 9.80 13.91
N LYS A 85 -13.96 10.89 14.43
CA LYS A 85 -13.72 12.25 13.94
C LYS A 85 -12.24 12.64 14.08
N LEU A 86 -11.62 12.39 15.24
CA LEU A 86 -10.19 12.64 15.45
C LEU A 86 -9.31 11.85 14.47
N ARG A 87 -9.67 10.60 14.18
CA ARG A 87 -8.98 9.79 13.16
C ARG A 87 -9.14 10.38 11.76
N GLN A 88 -10.34 10.84 11.41
CA GLN A 88 -10.61 11.49 10.12
C GLN A 88 -9.81 12.78 9.96
N GLU A 89 -9.84 13.66 10.95
CA GLU A 89 -9.08 14.92 10.96
C GLU A 89 -7.57 14.67 10.82
N THR A 90 -7.05 13.69 11.57
CA THR A 90 -5.64 13.29 11.48
C THR A 90 -5.28 12.79 10.08
N GLN A 91 -6.14 11.95 9.51
CA GLN A 91 -5.91 11.39 8.18
C GLN A 91 -5.97 12.48 7.10
N GLU A 92 -6.91 13.42 7.20
CA GLU A 92 -7.02 14.54 6.27
C GLU A 92 -5.81 15.47 6.36
N TRP A 93 -5.33 15.78 7.57
CA TRP A 93 -4.09 16.52 7.76
C TRP A 93 -2.88 15.80 7.14
N ASN A 94 -2.75 14.49 7.34
CA ASN A 94 -1.69 13.68 6.76
C ASN A 94 -1.73 13.72 5.21
N GLN A 95 -2.93 13.62 4.63
CA GLN A 95 -3.12 13.72 3.19
C GLN A 95 -2.69 15.08 2.63
N GLN A 96 -3.14 16.16 3.27
CA GLN A 96 -2.80 17.53 2.86
C GLN A 96 -1.30 17.80 2.99
N PHE A 97 -0.69 17.36 4.10
CA PHE A 97 0.74 17.49 4.32
C PHE A 97 1.53 16.87 3.16
N TRP A 98 1.25 15.61 2.82
CA TRP A 98 1.97 14.91 1.75
C TRP A 98 1.66 15.46 0.35
N ALA A 99 0.42 15.88 0.09
CA ALA A 99 0.10 16.55 -1.17
C ALA A 99 0.95 17.82 -1.37
N ASN A 100 1.13 18.62 -0.32
CA ASN A 100 1.94 19.85 -0.35
C ASN A 100 3.44 19.55 -0.52
N GLN A 101 3.95 18.53 0.18
CA GLN A 101 5.35 18.10 0.05
C GLN A 101 5.65 17.58 -1.37
N ASN A 102 4.78 16.72 -1.91
CA ASN A 102 4.93 16.16 -3.25
C ASN A 102 4.85 17.25 -4.33
N LEU A 103 3.98 18.24 -4.15
CA LEU A 103 3.90 19.38 -5.05
C LEU A 103 5.22 20.17 -5.06
N THR A 104 5.77 20.45 -3.88
CA THR A 104 7.05 21.16 -3.74
C THR A 104 8.19 20.36 -4.36
N PHE A 105 8.27 19.06 -4.08
CA PHE A 105 9.26 18.16 -4.66
C PHE A 105 9.17 18.08 -6.19
N SER A 106 7.96 18.01 -6.73
CA SER A 106 7.73 17.97 -8.18
C SER A 106 8.17 19.26 -8.87
N LYS A 107 8.10 20.42 -8.21
CA LYS A 107 8.61 21.68 -8.74
C LYS A 107 10.15 21.67 -8.81
N VAL A 108 10.81 21.27 -7.73
CA VAL A 108 12.27 21.16 -7.67
C VAL A 108 12.78 20.17 -8.72
N ARG A 109 12.12 19.01 -8.88
CA ARG A 109 12.46 18.02 -9.90
C ARG A 109 12.34 18.48 -11.35
N LYS A 110 11.52 19.50 -11.63
CA LYS A 110 11.36 20.04 -13.00
C LYS A 110 12.44 21.09 -13.34
N GLN A 111 13.12 21.62 -12.34
CA GLN A 111 14.18 22.63 -12.50
C GLN A 111 15.57 22.02 -12.66
N HIS A 112 15.69 20.70 -12.56
CA HIS A 112 16.94 19.94 -12.59
C HIS A 112 16.90 18.89 -13.70
#